data_AF-A0A423V7A9-F1
#
_entry.id   AF-A0A423V7A9-F1
#
_cell.length_a   1.000
_cell.length_b   1.000
_cell.length_c   1.000
_cell.angle_alpha   90.00
_cell.angle_beta   90.00
_cell.angle_gamma   90.00
#
_symmetry.space_group_name_H-M   'P 1'
#
loop_
_entity.id
_entity.type
_entity.pdbx_description
1 polymer ?
#
loop_
_entity_poly.entity_id
_entity_poly.type
_entity_poly.pdbx_seq_one_letter_code
_entity_poly.pdbx_strand_id
1 'polypeptide(L)'
;MPPGVRGAVVQRASALPEGPLGVSWLPAGTPELPLGRLRLHWEPAARTGWDVTAHLGLATTEVLLAYWPAAPNDWPRLVRPTIHEVTGLCDALAVATVALDLSNHLAEV
;
A
#
# COMPACT_ATOMS: atom_id res chain seq x y z
N MET A 1 -7.11 -11.28 -11.78
CA MET A 1 -6.73 -11.75 -10.43
C MET A 1 -6.75 -13.27 -10.45
N PRO A 2 -5.73 -13.97 -9.91
CA PRO A 2 -5.79 -15.42 -9.79
C PRO A 2 -6.97 -15.85 -8.91
N PRO A 3 -7.58 -17.02 -9.16
CA PRO A 3 -8.64 -17.54 -8.30
C PRO A 3 -8.10 -17.72 -6.86
N GLY A 4 -8.87 -17.28 -5.86
CA GLY A 4 -8.49 -17.41 -4.44
C GLY A 4 -7.61 -16.29 -3.89
N VAL A 5 -7.35 -15.24 -4.67
CA VAL A 5 -6.63 -14.03 -4.23
C VAL A 5 -7.64 -12.92 -3.97
N ARG A 6 -7.43 -12.09 -2.93
CA ARG A 6 -8.29 -10.93 -2.63
C ARG A 6 -7.62 -9.59 -2.90
N GLY A 7 -6.42 -9.57 -3.47
CA GLY A 7 -5.66 -8.35 -3.74
C GLY A 7 -4.17 -8.63 -3.77
N ALA A 8 -3.37 -7.58 -3.71
CA ALA A 8 -1.92 -7.70 -3.66
C ALA A 8 -1.31 -6.69 -2.67
N VAL A 9 -0.29 -7.11 -1.92
CA VAL A 9 0.54 -6.19 -1.14
C VAL A 9 1.49 -5.48 -2.07
N VAL A 10 1.61 -4.17 -1.90
CA VAL A 10 2.65 -3.38 -2.54
C VAL A 10 3.98 -3.67 -1.86
N GLN A 11 4.93 -4.16 -2.63
CA GLN A 11 6.32 -4.28 -2.19
C GLN A 11 7.11 -3.01 -2.45
N ARG A 12 6.88 -2.40 -3.62
CA ARG A 12 7.61 -1.22 -4.06
C ARG A 12 6.80 -0.47 -5.11
N ALA A 13 6.81 0.86 -5.01
CA ALA A 13 6.35 1.74 -6.07
C ALA A 13 7.49 2.63 -6.52
N SER A 14 7.78 2.60 -7.82
CA SER A 14 8.77 3.50 -8.43
C SER A 14 8.25 4.93 -8.45
N ALA A 15 9.15 5.90 -8.19
CA ALA A 15 8.88 7.33 -8.38
C ALA A 15 8.73 7.71 -9.86
N LEU A 16 9.31 6.92 -10.77
CA LEU A 16 9.24 7.18 -12.21
C LEU A 16 7.83 6.94 -12.77
N PRO A 17 7.34 7.81 -13.68
CA PRO A 17 6.02 7.68 -14.31
C PRO A 17 5.78 6.30 -14.95
N GLU A 18 6.81 5.72 -15.56
CA GLU A 18 6.76 4.43 -16.27
C GLU A 18 7.51 3.30 -15.56
N GLY A 19 7.94 3.50 -14.30
CA GLY A 19 8.61 2.45 -13.53
C GLY A 19 7.74 1.21 -13.21
N PRO A 20 8.25 0.27 -12.42
CA PRO A 20 7.44 -0.86 -11.96
C PRO A 20 6.60 -0.49 -10.71
N LEU A 21 5.40 -1.07 -10.63
CA LEU A 21 4.66 -1.25 -9.37
C LEU A 21 4.82 -2.71 -8.96
N GLY A 22 5.72 -2.97 -8.03
CA GLY A 22 6.00 -4.31 -7.54
C GLY A 22 4.94 -4.74 -6.53
N VAL A 23 4.21 -5.81 -6.84
CA VAL A 23 3.17 -6.35 -5.97
C VAL A 23 3.37 -7.84 -5.71
N SER A 24 2.84 -8.32 -4.58
CA SER A 24 2.75 -9.74 -4.26
C SER A 24 1.32 -10.12 -3.96
N TRP A 25 0.84 -11.18 -4.61
CA TRP A 25 -0.51 -11.66 -4.44
C TRP A 25 -0.76 -12.10 -3.00
N LEU A 26 -1.92 -11.72 -2.46
CA LEU A 26 -2.36 -12.13 -1.15
C LEU A 26 -3.38 -13.27 -1.23
N PRO A 27 -3.09 -14.43 -0.62
CA PRO A 27 -4.10 -15.47 -0.43
C PRO A 27 -5.34 -14.91 0.28
N ALA A 28 -6.52 -15.39 -0.11
CA ALA A 28 -7.75 -15.11 0.62
C ALA A 28 -7.62 -15.59 2.07
N GLY A 29 -7.85 -14.69 3.04
CA GLY A 29 -7.71 -14.98 4.47
C GLY A 29 -6.36 -14.60 5.08
N THR A 30 -5.50 -13.89 4.35
CA THR A 30 -4.29 -13.28 4.95
C THR A 30 -4.71 -12.37 6.12
N PRO A 31 -4.05 -12.45 7.29
CA PRO A 31 -4.30 -11.58 8.44
C PRO A 31 -4.05 -10.10 8.13
N GLU A 32 -4.41 -9.22 9.07
CA GLU A 32 -4.25 -7.77 8.97
C GLU A 32 -2.84 -7.36 8.50
N LEU A 33 -2.79 -6.35 7.64
CA LEU A 33 -1.54 -5.81 7.11
C LEU A 33 -0.62 -5.33 8.23
N PRO A 34 0.69 -5.62 8.15
CA PRO A 34 1.67 -4.99 9.02
C PRO A 34 1.63 -3.46 8.90
N LEU A 35 2.00 -2.77 9.97
CA LEU A 35 2.12 -1.31 9.99
C LEU A 35 2.96 -0.80 8.80
N GLY A 36 2.42 0.19 8.09
CA GLY A 36 3.08 0.82 6.95
C GLY A 36 3.02 0.02 5.65
N ARG A 37 2.37 -1.16 5.63
CA ARG A 37 2.16 -1.94 4.40
C ARG A 37 0.86 -1.56 3.72
N LEU A 38 0.90 -1.58 2.38
CA LEU A 38 -0.22 -1.23 1.53
C LEU A 38 -0.77 -2.46 0.83
N ARG A 39 -2.10 -2.61 0.83
CA ARG A 39 -2.83 -3.61 0.04
C ARG A 39 -3.64 -2.91 -1.03
N LEU A 40 -3.46 -3.34 -2.26
CA LEU A 40 -4.33 -2.98 -3.37
C LEU A 40 -5.35 -4.08 -3.58
N HIS A 41 -6.61 -3.69 -3.66
CA HIS A 41 -7.71 -4.53 -4.12
C HIS A 41 -8.30 -3.89 -5.37
N TRP A 42 -8.75 -4.72 -6.30
CA TRP A 42 -9.41 -4.24 -7.50
C TRP A 42 -10.41 -5.26 -8.02
N GLU A 43 -11.53 -4.75 -8.50
CA GLU A 43 -12.63 -5.53 -9.08
C GLU A 43 -13.13 -4.85 -10.36
N PRO A 44 -13.74 -5.60 -11.30
CA PRO A 44 -14.34 -5.00 -12.49
C PRO A 44 -15.43 -4.01 -12.10
N ALA A 45 -15.36 -2.79 -12.63
CA ALA A 45 -16.40 -1.78 -12.40
C ALA A 45 -17.69 -2.13 -13.15
N ALA A 46 -18.84 -1.64 -12.67
CA ALA A 46 -20.16 -1.95 -13.23
C ALA A 46 -20.34 -1.61 -14.73
N ARG A 47 -19.52 -0.72 -15.28
CA ARG A 47 -19.54 -0.34 -16.71
C ARG A 47 -18.26 -0.79 -17.40
N THR A 48 -17.17 -0.08 -17.15
CA THR A 48 -15.88 -0.25 -17.81
C THR A 48 -14.77 0.09 -16.83
N GLY A 49 -13.65 -0.62 -16.93
CA GLY A 49 -12.49 -0.38 -16.08
C GLY A 49 -12.58 -1.13 -14.75
N TRP A 50 -11.97 -0.55 -13.72
CA TRP A 50 -11.70 -1.21 -12.45
C TRP A 50 -12.05 -0.30 -11.29
N ASP A 51 -12.76 -0.83 -10.30
CA ASP A 51 -12.86 -0.20 -9.00
C ASP A 51 -11.65 -0.63 -8.18
N VAL A 52 -10.76 0.32 -7.89
CA VAL A 52 -9.48 0.05 -7.21
C VAL A 52 -9.51 0.68 -5.83
N THR A 53 -9.21 -0.09 -4.79
CA THR A 53 -9.05 0.39 -3.42
C THR A 53 -7.63 0.15 -2.93
N ALA A 54 -7.10 1.11 -2.18
CA ALA A 54 -5.86 0.97 -1.41
C ALA A 54 -6.18 0.98 0.08
N HIS A 55 -5.65 0.00 0.81
CA HIS A 55 -5.71 -0.07 2.26
C HIS A 55 -4.31 0.05 2.85
N LEU A 56 -4.16 0.85 3.90
CA LEU A 56 -2.92 1.01 4.66
C LEU A 56 -3.05 0.28 6.00
N GLY A 57 -2.11 -0.61 6.29
CA GLY A 57 -1.96 -1.21 7.60
C GLY A 57 -1.46 -0.19 8.63
N LEU A 58 -2.23 -0.03 9.71
CA LEU A 58 -1.87 0.71 10.91
C LEU A 58 -1.62 -0.27 12.06
N ALA A 59 -1.22 0.25 13.23
CA ALA A 59 -0.79 -0.57 14.36
C ALA A 59 -1.84 -1.59 14.85
N THR A 60 -3.13 -1.30 14.63
CA THR A 60 -4.24 -2.10 15.16
C THR A 60 -5.36 -2.36 14.15
N THR A 61 -5.21 -1.90 12.91
CA THR A 61 -6.27 -1.97 11.91
C THR A 61 -5.75 -1.68 10.50
N GLU A 62 -6.62 -1.85 9.51
CA GLU A 62 -6.39 -1.37 8.16
C GLU A 62 -7.36 -0.23 7.85
N VAL A 63 -6.84 0.87 7.30
CA VAL A 63 -7.67 2.01 6.88
C VAL A 63 -7.72 2.11 5.37
N LEU A 64 -8.89 2.51 4.84
CA LEU A 64 -8.99 2.88 3.43
C LEU A 64 -8.16 4.13 3.21
N LEU A 65 -7.10 4.00 2.40
CA LEU A 65 -6.24 5.10 2.01
C LEU A 65 -6.86 5.87 0.84
N ALA A 66 -7.29 5.15 -0.20
CA ALA A 66 -7.76 5.74 -1.43
C ALA A 66 -8.69 4.79 -2.18
N TYR A 67 -9.59 5.39 -2.96
CA TYR A 67 -10.52 4.69 -3.83
C TYR A 67 -10.54 5.37 -5.20
N TRP A 68 -10.35 4.59 -6.25
CA TRP A 68 -10.40 5.03 -7.64
C TRP A 68 -11.52 4.26 -8.36
N PRO A 69 -12.73 4.86 -8.47
CA PRO A 69 -13.84 4.25 -9.18
C PRO A 69 -13.61 4.26 -10.69
N ALA A 70 -14.05 3.21 -11.38
CA ALA A 70 -14.02 3.09 -12.84
C ALA A 70 -12.66 3.47 -13.48
N ALA A 71 -11.56 3.10 -12.82
CA ALA A 71 -10.21 3.37 -13.26
C ALA A 71 -9.91 2.66 -14.60
N PRO A 72 -9.13 3.29 -15.50
CA PRO A 72 -8.83 2.72 -16.82
C PRO A 72 -7.96 1.46 -16.70
N ASN A 73 -7.77 0.72 -17.80
CA ASN A 73 -6.97 -0.51 -17.77
C ASN A 73 -5.49 -0.29 -17.39
N ASP A 74 -4.98 0.93 -17.59
CA ASP A 74 -3.66 1.39 -17.18
C ASP A 74 -3.65 2.05 -15.78
N TRP A 75 -4.67 1.77 -14.94
CA TRP A 75 -4.76 2.24 -13.56
C TRP A 75 -3.49 2.06 -12.70
N PRO A 76 -2.56 1.10 -12.95
CA PRO A 76 -1.30 1.08 -12.20
C PRO A 76 -0.46 2.36 -12.36
N ARG A 77 -0.65 3.13 -13.43
CA ARG A 77 -0.06 4.47 -13.61
C ARG A 77 -0.78 5.52 -12.77
N LEU A 78 -2.10 5.40 -12.65
CA LEU A 78 -2.95 6.31 -11.87
C LEU A 78 -2.68 6.22 -10.37
N VAL A 79 -2.60 5.00 -9.80
CA VAL A 79 -2.49 4.81 -8.34
C VAL A 79 -1.07 5.01 -7.82
N ARG A 80 -0.06 4.83 -8.67
CA ARG A 80 1.34 4.73 -8.26
C ARG A 80 1.89 5.96 -7.57
N PRO A 81 1.66 7.21 -8.03
CA PRO A 81 2.19 8.38 -7.34
C PRO A 81 1.76 8.40 -5.86
N THR A 82 0.47 8.16 -5.60
CA THR A 82 -0.07 8.05 -4.25
C THR A 82 0.58 6.93 -3.45
N ILE A 83 0.71 5.74 -4.05
CA ILE A 83 1.35 4.60 -3.38
C ILE A 83 2.84 4.88 -3.08
N HIS A 84 3.55 5.54 -3.98
CA HIS A 84 4.96 5.90 -3.79
C HIS A 84 5.13 6.90 -2.65
N GLU A 85 4.34 7.97 -2.64
CA GLU A 85 4.38 8.99 -1.59
C GLU A 85 4.05 8.42 -0.22
N VAL A 86 2.98 7.61 -0.12
CA VAL A 86 2.59 7.00 1.15
C VAL A 86 3.62 5.98 1.64
N THR A 87 4.18 5.18 0.73
CA THR A 87 5.28 4.25 1.11
C THR A 87 6.47 5.05 1.64
N GLY A 88 6.87 6.12 0.95
CA GLY A 88 7.98 6.98 1.40
C GLY A 88 7.71 7.66 2.74
N LEU A 89 6.48 8.10 2.99
CA LEU A 89 6.08 8.66 4.29
C LEU A 89 6.13 7.61 5.40
N CYS A 90 5.64 6.40 5.16
CA CYS A 90 5.71 5.31 6.12
C CYS A 90 7.17 4.92 6.43
N ASP A 91 8.03 4.86 5.41
CA ASP A 91 9.46 4.59 5.58
C ASP A 91 10.14 5.69 6.40
N ALA A 92 9.87 6.96 6.10
CA ALA A 92 10.40 8.10 6.84
C ALA A 92 9.95 8.10 8.31
N LEU A 93 8.68 7.78 8.56
CA LEU A 93 8.15 7.66 9.92
C LEU A 93 8.82 6.51 10.68
N ALA A 94 9.00 5.34 10.05
CA ALA A 94 9.69 4.21 10.67
C ALA A 94 11.12 4.57 11.06
N VAL A 95 11.85 5.28 10.18
CA VAL A 95 13.20 5.77 10.49
C VAL A 95 13.18 6.77 11.65
N ALA A 96 12.24 7.72 11.65
CA ALA A 96 12.11 8.71 12.73
C ALA A 96 11.78 8.05 14.08
N THR A 97 10.92 7.04 14.11
CA THR A 97 10.59 6.28 15.32
C THR A 97 11.82 5.55 15.85
N VAL A 98 12.57 4.85 15.00
CA VAL A 98 13.81 4.16 15.42
C VAL A 98 14.84 5.15 15.98
N ALA A 99 15.00 6.32 15.35
CA ALA A 99 15.91 7.36 15.83
C ALA A 99 15.47 7.94 17.19
N LEU A 100 14.17 8.16 17.37
CA LEU A 100 13.60 8.63 18.63
C LEU A 100 13.79 7.59 19.75
N ASP A 101 13.49 6.32 19.49
CA ASP A 101 13.64 5.23 20.46
C ASP A 101 15.10 5.10 20.91
N LEU A 102 16.04 5.20 19.97
CA LEU A 102 17.48 5.22 20.28
C LEU A 102 17.85 6.43 21.14
N SER A 103 17.36 7.63 20.80
CA SER A 103 17.62 8.84 21.57
C SER A 103 17.10 8.74 23.00
N ASN A 104 15.90 8.16 23.18
CA ASN A 104 15.31 7.95 24.50
C ASN A 104 16.16 6.97 25.30
N HIS A 105 16.59 5.86 24.70
CA HIS A 105 17.42 4.87 25.38
C HIS A 105 18.76 5.44 25.85
N LEU A 106 19.38 6.32 25.06
CA LEU A 106 20.64 6.96 25.42
C LEU A 106 20.49 8.03 26.52
N ALA A 107 19.31 8.63 26.66
CA ALA A 107 19.03 9.64 27.68
C ALA A 107 18.71 9.04 29.07
N GLU A 108 18.37 7.75 29.13
CA GLU A 108 18.13 7.01 30.37
C GLU A 108 19.41 6.49 31.04
N VAL A 109 20.58 6.68 30.42
CA VAL A 109 21.93 6.31 30.90
C VAL A 109 22.65 7.51 31.48
#